data_AF-A0AAU9VUS2-F1
#
_entry.id   AF-A0AAU9VUS2-F1
#
_cell.length_a   1.000
_cell.length_b   1.000
_cell.length_c   1.000
_cell.angle_alpha   90.00
_cell.angle_beta   90.00
_cell.angle_gamma   90.00
#
_symmetry.space_group_name_H-M   'P 1'
#
loop_
_entity.id
_entity.type
_entity.pdbx_description
1 polymer ?
#
loop_
_entity_poly.entity_id
_entity_poly.type
_entity_poly.pdbx_seq_one_letter_code
_entity_poly.pdbx_strand_id
1 'polypeptide(L)'
;FFVSPYKTRLDLIEFGRDAEYVSDLKFSQKRSGRQQLVQQLIGHMSDELDNITNLEKGLKKAFDAHEEYDTLQITKNDRTGAKNIVVVFTDGKTHNQSAMSSLQKPSSVIVIAVALGLKIFPDVLHQIADDVIYWTKEDGSERQESEVLQEIMANFDFKPCGKELGL
;
A
#
# COMPACT_ATOMS: atom_id res chain seq x y z
N PHE A 1 -9.24 -9.70 -0.18
CA PHE A 1 -7.91 -10.12 0.32
C PHE A 1 -8.02 -10.66 1.76
N PHE A 2 -7.08 -11.48 2.22
CA PHE A 2 -7.02 -12.02 3.60
C PHE A 2 -5.79 -11.51 4.34
N VAL A 3 -5.98 -10.88 5.51
CA VAL A 3 -4.89 -10.45 6.39
C VAL A 3 -4.63 -11.52 7.43
N SER A 4 -3.56 -12.29 7.26
CA SER A 4 -3.18 -13.29 8.26
C SER A 4 -2.85 -12.60 9.60
N PRO A 5 -3.49 -12.99 10.71
CA PRO A 5 -3.22 -12.40 12.02
C PRO A 5 -1.79 -12.67 12.53
N TYR A 6 -1.14 -13.71 11.98
CA TYR A 6 0.20 -14.14 12.37
C TYR A 6 1.25 -13.78 11.33
N LYS A 7 0.92 -13.87 10.04
CA LYS A 7 1.91 -13.73 8.96
C LYS A 7 1.93 -12.34 8.33
N THR A 8 0.85 -11.57 8.47
CA THR A 8 0.74 -10.25 7.85
C THR A 8 0.65 -9.15 8.90
N ARG A 9 1.32 -8.04 8.60
CA ARG A 9 1.19 -6.78 9.31
C ARG A 9 0.81 -5.75 8.27
N LEU A 10 -0.17 -4.92 8.60
CA LEU A 10 -0.80 -4.00 7.68
C LEU A 10 -0.98 -2.69 8.44
N ASP A 11 -0.65 -1.59 7.79
CA ASP A 11 -1.16 -0.27 8.13
C ASP A 11 -1.96 0.28 6.96
N LEU A 12 -2.84 1.21 7.26
CA LEU A 12 -3.61 1.96 6.28
C LEU A 12 -3.27 3.44 6.47
N ILE A 13 -2.87 4.08 5.37
CA ILE A 13 -2.51 5.49 5.34
C ILE A 13 -3.40 6.16 4.30
N GLU A 14 -4.05 7.24 4.69
CA GLU A 14 -4.75 8.14 3.78
C GLU A 14 -3.89 9.37 3.53
N PHE A 15 -4.01 9.96 2.35
CA PHE A 15 -3.26 11.16 2.01
C PHE A 15 -4.03 12.10 1.06
N GLY A 16 -3.89 13.40 1.32
CA GLY A 16 -4.33 14.51 0.50
C GLY A 16 -3.30 15.63 0.64
N ARG A 17 -3.66 16.77 1.23
CA ARG A 17 -2.70 17.76 1.72
C ARG A 17 -1.72 17.23 2.74
N ASP A 18 -2.19 16.42 3.68
CA ASP A 18 -1.40 15.74 4.69
C ASP A 18 -1.58 14.23 4.56
N ALA A 19 -0.75 13.46 5.26
CA ALA A 19 -0.84 12.00 5.30
C ALA A 19 -1.10 11.55 6.73
N GLU A 20 -2.07 10.67 6.93
CA GLU A 20 -2.54 10.23 8.24
C GLU A 20 -2.68 8.71 8.31
N TYR A 21 -2.40 8.14 9.49
CA TYR A 21 -2.68 6.72 9.72
C TYR A 21 -4.18 6.59 9.96
N VAL A 22 -4.86 5.85 9.08
CA VAL A 22 -6.23 5.41 9.33
C VAL A 22 -6.24 4.40 10.49
N SER A 23 -5.16 3.62 10.60
CA SER A 23 -4.97 2.71 11.73
C SER A 23 -3.51 2.28 11.90
N ASP A 24 -3.14 1.99 13.15
CA ASP A 24 -1.83 1.46 13.56
C ASP A 24 -1.87 -0.07 13.75
N LEU A 25 -2.46 -0.77 12.78
CA LEU A 25 -2.72 -2.21 12.87
C LEU A 25 -1.44 -3.05 12.83
N LYS A 26 -0.36 -2.51 12.28
CA LYS A 26 0.96 -3.15 12.21
C LYS A 26 1.56 -3.35 13.59
N PHE A 27 1.33 -2.42 14.51
CA PHE A 27 1.86 -2.47 15.88
C PHE A 27 0.86 -3.09 16.87
N SER A 28 -0.39 -3.29 16.46
CA SER A 28 -1.42 -3.92 17.28
C SER A 28 -1.08 -5.37 17.69
N GLN A 29 -1.08 -5.62 19.00
CA GLN A 29 -0.97 -6.97 19.56
C GLN A 29 -2.25 -7.80 19.40
N LYS A 30 -3.40 -7.16 19.14
CA LYS A 30 -4.69 -7.85 18.97
C LYS A 30 -4.75 -8.51 17.60
N ARG A 31 -4.78 -9.84 17.59
CA ARG A 31 -4.72 -10.67 16.39
C ARG A 31 -6.10 -11.13 15.89
N SER A 32 -7.05 -11.39 16.78
CA SER A 32 -8.41 -11.80 16.40
C SER A 32 -9.21 -10.66 15.79
N GLY A 33 -10.08 -10.97 14.82
CA GLY A 33 -10.99 -10.00 14.18
C GLY A 33 -10.30 -8.99 13.24
N ARG A 34 -9.00 -9.14 12.97
CA ARG A 34 -8.22 -8.17 12.18
C ARG A 34 -8.78 -7.95 10.77
N GLN A 35 -9.21 -9.02 10.09
CA GLN A 35 -9.82 -8.90 8.77
C GLN A 35 -11.06 -8.01 8.77
N GLN A 36 -11.96 -8.22 9.75
CA GLN A 36 -13.18 -7.41 9.89
C GLN A 36 -12.85 -5.97 10.23
N LEU A 37 -11.88 -5.75 11.13
CA LEU A 37 -11.44 -4.40 11.49
C LEU A 37 -10.85 -3.65 10.28
N VAL A 38 -10.04 -4.31 9.45
CA VAL A 38 -9.52 -3.72 8.21
C VAL A 38 -10.66 -3.33 7.26
N GLN A 39 -11.64 -4.22 7.06
CA GLN A 39 -12.80 -3.92 6.22
C GLN A 39 -13.62 -2.76 6.76
N GLN A 40 -13.79 -2.67 8.08
CA GLN A 40 -14.45 -1.54 8.72
C GLN A 40 -13.67 -0.25 8.50
N LEU A 41 -12.36 -0.25 8.75
CA LEU A 41 -11.53 0.94 8.56
C LEU A 41 -11.61 1.46 7.13
N ILE A 42 -11.44 0.57 6.13
CA ILE A 42 -11.61 0.93 4.72
C ILE A 42 -13.00 1.53 4.46
N GLY A 43 -14.06 0.91 4.99
CA GLY A 43 -15.42 1.41 4.82
C GLY A 43 -15.74 2.73 5.56
N HIS A 44 -14.85 3.21 6.43
CA HIS A 44 -14.98 4.50 7.12
C HIS A 44 -13.95 5.53 6.63
N MET A 45 -13.09 5.19 5.65
CA MET A 45 -12.21 6.16 5.02
C MET A 45 -13.05 7.22 4.33
N SER A 46 -12.63 8.49 4.44
CA SER A 46 -13.37 9.60 3.85
C SER A 46 -13.22 9.59 2.33
N ASP A 47 -14.34 9.70 1.61
CA ASP A 47 -14.34 10.02 0.17
C ASP A 47 -14.04 11.50 -0.08
N GLU A 48 -14.13 12.35 0.96
CA GLU A 48 -13.80 13.76 0.92
C GLU A 48 -12.32 13.96 1.27
N LEU A 49 -11.44 13.70 0.30
CA LEU A 49 -10.07 14.18 0.34
C LEU A 49 -10.03 15.61 -0.21
N ASP A 50 -9.18 16.45 0.36
CA ASP A 50 -9.04 17.82 -0.13
C ASP A 50 -8.52 17.85 -1.58
N ASN A 51 -8.69 18.97 -2.27
CA ASN A 51 -8.27 19.07 -3.68
C ASN A 51 -6.73 19.09 -3.87
N ILE A 52 -5.99 18.84 -2.80
CA ILE A 52 -4.54 18.73 -2.77
C ILE A 52 -4.16 17.26 -2.67
N THR A 53 -3.16 16.88 -3.45
CA THR A 53 -2.58 15.55 -3.45
C THR A 53 -1.10 15.69 -3.23
N ASN A 54 -0.60 15.30 -2.05
CA ASN A 54 0.82 15.24 -1.72
C ASN A 54 1.23 13.78 -1.57
N LEU A 55 1.42 13.12 -2.72
CA LEU A 55 1.84 11.72 -2.82
C LEU A 55 3.13 11.44 -2.01
N GLU A 56 4.05 12.41 -1.98
CA GLU A 56 5.31 12.32 -1.25
C GLU A 56 5.07 12.07 0.24
N LYS A 57 4.15 12.81 0.85
CA LYS A 57 3.85 12.68 2.28
C LYS A 57 3.27 11.31 2.60
N GLY A 58 2.39 10.79 1.75
CA GLY A 58 1.80 9.46 1.90
C GLY A 58 2.87 8.37 1.89
N LEU A 59 3.75 8.40 0.89
CA LEU A 59 4.84 7.44 0.74
C LEU A 59 5.88 7.57 1.85
N LYS A 60 6.28 8.81 2.18
CA LYS A 60 7.22 9.05 3.28
C LYS A 60 6.67 8.47 4.59
N LYS A 61 5.40 8.69 4.88
CA LYS A 61 4.75 8.12 6.07
C LYS A 61 4.74 6.60 6.05
N ALA A 62 4.51 5.97 4.88
CA ALA A 62 4.59 4.53 4.72
C ALA A 62 6.01 3.98 4.93
N PHE A 63 7.04 4.69 4.46
CA PHE A 63 8.44 4.32 4.64
C PHE A 63 8.89 4.49 6.09
N ASP A 64 8.53 5.59 6.74
CA ASP A 64 8.82 5.83 8.16
C ASP A 64 8.16 4.73 9.04
N ALA A 65 6.90 4.38 8.76
CA ALA A 65 6.19 3.28 9.45
C ALA A 65 6.90 1.94 9.31
N HIS A 66 7.58 1.73 8.18
CA HIS A 66 8.34 0.53 7.92
C HIS A 66 9.66 0.50 8.67
N GLU A 67 10.44 1.57 8.61
CA GLU A 67 11.69 1.70 9.33
C GLU A 67 11.50 1.55 10.85
N GLU A 68 10.47 2.19 11.41
CA GLU A 68 10.13 2.06 12.83
C GLU A 68 9.80 0.60 13.20
N TYR A 69 8.97 -0.05 12.39
CA TYR A 69 8.57 -1.43 12.66
C TYR A 69 9.76 -2.39 12.58
N ASP A 70 10.60 -2.26 11.55
CA ASP A 70 11.78 -3.11 11.37
C ASP A 70 12.77 -2.95 12.51
N THR A 71 12.99 -1.71 12.96
CA THR A 71 13.82 -1.42 14.14
C THR A 71 13.30 -2.16 15.38
N LEU A 72 11.99 -2.16 15.61
CA LEU A 72 11.37 -2.90 16.72
C LEU A 72 11.44 -4.43 16.54
N GLN A 73 11.39 -4.93 15.30
CA GLN A 73 11.42 -6.37 15.03
C GLN A 73 12.82 -6.98 15.09
N ILE A 74 13.85 -6.26 14.61
CA ILE A 74 15.26 -6.69 14.67
C ILE A 74 15.65 -7.02 16.11
N THR A 75 15.23 -6.19 17.08
CA THR A 75 15.51 -6.41 18.51
C THR A 75 14.83 -7.67 19.07
N LYS A 76 13.78 -8.16 18.42
CA LYS A 76 12.99 -9.34 18.84
C LYS A 76 13.32 -10.59 18.02
N ASN A 77 14.13 -10.47 16.97
CA ASN A 77 14.34 -11.48 15.93
C ASN A 77 13.02 -12.07 15.37
N ASP A 78 11.96 -11.26 15.40
CA ASP A 78 10.64 -11.61 14.88
C ASP A 78 10.56 -11.10 13.44
N ARG A 79 9.99 -11.89 12.52
CA ARG A 79 9.80 -11.53 11.10
C ARG A 79 11.06 -11.20 10.27
N THR A 80 12.25 -11.65 10.69
CA THR A 80 13.47 -11.57 9.86
C THR A 80 13.21 -12.18 8.48
N GLY A 81 13.39 -11.40 7.41
CA GLY A 81 13.15 -11.82 6.02
C GLY A 81 11.72 -11.62 5.51
N ALA A 82 10.82 -11.00 6.28
CA ALA A 82 9.52 -10.58 5.75
C ALA A 82 9.68 -9.51 4.67
N LYS A 83 8.91 -9.63 3.58
CA LYS A 83 8.87 -8.62 2.51
C LYS A 83 8.02 -7.42 2.93
N ASN A 84 8.49 -6.22 2.57
CA ASN A 84 7.81 -4.97 2.87
C ASN A 84 7.30 -4.35 1.59
N ILE A 85 5.99 -4.12 1.54
CA ILE A 85 5.29 -3.79 0.32
C ILE A 85 4.34 -2.64 0.62
N VAL A 86 4.47 -1.58 -0.15
CA VAL A 86 3.57 -0.43 -0.17
C VAL A 86 2.75 -0.54 -1.45
N VAL A 87 1.43 -0.67 -1.32
CA VAL A 87 0.50 -0.56 -2.44
C VAL A 87 -0.14 0.81 -2.35
N VAL A 88 0.06 1.66 -3.34
CA VAL A 88 -0.48 3.03 -3.37
C VAL A 88 -1.54 3.13 -4.47
N PHE A 89 -2.74 3.58 -4.09
CA PHE A 89 -3.84 3.83 -5.02
C PHE A 89 -3.88 5.34 -5.30
N THR A 90 -3.70 5.74 -6.56
CA THR A 90 -3.57 7.17 -6.92
C THR A 90 -3.74 7.38 -8.43
N ASP A 91 -4.05 8.59 -8.86
CA ASP A 91 -3.94 9.03 -10.26
C ASP A 91 -2.49 9.43 -10.63
N GLY A 92 -1.56 9.42 -9.67
CA GLY A 92 -0.17 9.85 -9.83
C GLY A 92 0.01 11.36 -9.78
N LYS A 93 -1.05 12.13 -9.56
CA LYS A 93 -0.93 13.58 -9.41
C LYS A 93 -0.25 13.91 -8.07
N THR A 94 0.65 14.87 -8.12
CA THR A 94 1.25 15.45 -6.91
C THR A 94 1.32 16.96 -7.04
N HIS A 95 1.05 17.68 -5.96
CA HIS A 95 1.20 19.14 -5.91
C HIS A 95 2.66 19.54 -5.69
N ASN A 96 3.46 18.67 -5.07
CA ASN A 96 4.86 18.96 -4.74
C ASN A 96 5.82 18.03 -5.51
N GLN A 97 6.03 18.34 -6.79
CA GLN A 97 6.90 17.54 -7.67
C GLN A 97 8.36 17.53 -7.21
N SER A 98 8.86 18.63 -6.63
CA SER A 98 10.24 18.71 -6.15
C SER A 98 10.46 17.83 -4.92
N ALA A 99 9.48 17.76 -4.01
CA ALA A 99 9.52 16.83 -2.88
C ALA A 99 9.46 15.37 -3.35
N MET A 100 8.59 15.03 -4.32
CA MET A 100 8.58 13.70 -4.93
C MET A 100 9.95 13.31 -5.48
N SER A 101 10.62 14.22 -6.19
CA SER A 101 11.96 13.94 -6.73
C SER A 101 13.06 13.81 -5.69
N SER A 102 12.82 14.29 -4.48
CA SER A 102 13.77 14.16 -3.36
C SER A 102 13.44 12.97 -2.45
N LEU A 103 12.30 12.30 -2.65
CA LEU A 103 11.87 11.18 -1.84
C LEU A 103 12.78 9.97 -2.07
N GLN A 104 13.39 9.49 -1.00
CA GLN A 104 14.24 8.30 -1.04
C GLN A 104 13.42 7.07 -0.67
N LYS A 105 13.16 6.21 -1.65
CA LYS A 105 12.57 4.88 -1.41
C LYS A 105 13.60 3.98 -0.73
N PRO A 106 13.30 3.37 0.43
CA PRO A 106 14.16 2.34 1.01
C PRO A 106 14.29 1.13 0.08
N SER A 107 15.49 0.61 -0.12
CA SER A 107 15.74 -0.53 -1.02
C SER A 107 15.08 -1.84 -0.57
N SER A 108 14.69 -1.93 0.71
CA SER A 108 13.96 -3.06 1.30
C SER A 108 12.45 -3.03 1.02
N VAL A 109 11.93 -1.93 0.46
CA VAL A 109 10.50 -1.71 0.22
C VAL A 109 10.19 -1.82 -1.26
N ILE A 110 9.23 -2.68 -1.59
CA ILE A 110 8.62 -2.75 -2.91
C ILE A 110 7.43 -1.80 -2.94
N VAL A 111 7.37 -0.92 -3.93
CA VAL A 111 6.25 0.01 -4.14
C VAL A 111 5.48 -0.43 -5.39
N ILE A 112 4.21 -0.73 -5.23
CA ILE A 112 3.28 -1.03 -6.33
C ILE A 112 2.30 0.14 -6.43
N ALA A 113 2.31 0.84 -7.56
CA ALA A 113 1.34 1.89 -7.83
C ALA A 113 0.14 1.30 -8.57
N VAL A 114 -1.06 1.53 -8.05
CA VAL A 114 -2.32 1.21 -8.71
C VAL A 114 -2.91 2.51 -9.23
N ALA A 115 -2.84 2.69 -10.55
CA ALA A 115 -3.24 3.91 -11.23
C ALA A 115 -4.76 3.95 -11.45
N LEU A 116 -5.39 5.01 -10.95
CA LEU A 116 -6.83 5.22 -10.96
C LEU A 116 -7.21 6.47 -11.78
N GLY A 117 -8.31 6.40 -12.50
CA GLY A 117 -8.90 7.51 -13.23
C GLY A 117 -8.36 7.67 -14.66
N LEU A 118 -8.99 8.59 -15.40
CA LEU A 118 -8.68 8.85 -16.81
C LEU A 118 -7.42 9.69 -17.02
N LYS A 119 -7.07 10.52 -16.03
CA LYS A 119 -5.94 11.45 -16.12
C LYS A 119 -4.82 10.98 -15.20
N ILE A 120 -4.04 10.04 -15.69
CA ILE A 120 -2.91 9.46 -14.97
C ILE A 120 -1.63 10.24 -15.28
N PHE A 121 -0.77 10.40 -14.28
CA PHE A 121 0.54 11.03 -14.39
C PHE A 121 1.65 9.96 -14.28
N PRO A 122 1.91 9.19 -15.36
CA PRO A 122 2.76 8.00 -15.31
C PRO A 122 4.21 8.29 -14.93
N ASP A 123 4.75 9.46 -15.31
CA ASP A 123 6.13 9.84 -14.97
C ASP A 123 6.36 9.88 -13.46
N VAL A 124 5.37 10.37 -12.69
CA VAL A 124 5.42 10.41 -11.22
C VAL A 124 5.36 9.00 -10.64
N LEU A 125 4.52 8.12 -11.21
CA LEU A 125 4.37 6.74 -10.75
C LEU A 125 5.65 5.93 -11.01
N HIS A 126 6.20 6.02 -12.22
CA HIS A 126 7.42 5.31 -12.60
C HIS A 126 8.67 5.81 -11.87
N GLN A 127 8.63 7.02 -11.31
CA GLN A 127 9.73 7.54 -10.48
C GLN A 127 9.88 6.78 -9.15
N ILE A 128 8.78 6.23 -8.62
CA ILE A 128 8.75 5.64 -7.27
C ILE A 128 8.48 4.14 -7.28
N ALA A 129 7.67 3.67 -8.21
CA ALA A 129 7.10 2.35 -8.17
C ALA A 129 8.01 1.33 -8.84
N ASP A 130 8.11 0.16 -8.25
CA ASP A 130 8.71 -1.02 -8.88
C ASP A 130 7.79 -1.61 -9.94
N ASP A 131 6.48 -1.44 -9.77
CA ASP A 131 5.47 -1.82 -10.77
C ASP A 131 4.28 -0.85 -10.77
N VAL A 132 3.67 -0.65 -11.95
CA VAL A 132 2.51 0.23 -12.14
C VAL A 132 1.38 -0.58 -12.78
N ILE A 133 0.29 -0.72 -12.05
CA ILE A 133 -0.90 -1.46 -12.45
C ILE A 133 -2.02 -0.47 -12.74
N TYR A 134 -2.51 -0.47 -13.97
CA TYR A 134 -3.62 0.39 -14.39
C TYR A 134 -4.94 -0.29 -14.06
N TRP A 135 -5.80 0.37 -13.27
CA TRP A 135 -7.16 -0.10 -12.98
C TRP A 135 -8.16 0.47 -13.99
N THR A 136 -8.09 1.77 -14.26
CA THR A 136 -9.00 2.43 -15.22
C THR A 136 -8.51 2.21 -16.65
N LYS A 137 -9.41 1.77 -17.53
CA LYS A 137 -9.15 1.59 -18.96
C LYS A 137 -9.20 2.92 -19.70
N GLU A 138 -8.70 2.94 -20.94
CA GLU A 138 -8.70 4.12 -21.81
C GLU A 138 -10.12 4.69 -22.07
N ASP A 139 -11.15 3.83 -22.07
CA ASP A 139 -12.55 4.21 -22.25
C ASP A 139 -13.22 4.73 -20.96
N GLY A 140 -12.48 4.78 -19.84
CA GLY A 140 -12.97 5.20 -18.53
C GLY A 140 -13.70 4.13 -17.74
N SER A 141 -13.90 2.94 -18.31
CA SER A 141 -14.41 1.80 -17.57
C SER A 141 -13.33 1.23 -16.64
N GLU A 142 -13.75 0.65 -15.53
CA GLU A 142 -12.84 -0.08 -14.65
C GLU A 142 -12.56 -1.48 -15.20
N ARG A 143 -11.34 -1.96 -14.96
CA ARG A 143 -11.00 -3.38 -15.10
C ARG A 143 -11.69 -4.20 -14.02
N GLN A 144 -11.78 -5.50 -14.27
CA GLN A 144 -12.31 -6.42 -13.27
C GLN A 144 -11.39 -6.44 -12.05
N GLU A 145 -11.95 -6.23 -10.86
CA GLU A 145 -11.21 -6.20 -9.60
C GLU A 145 -10.32 -7.45 -9.43
N SER A 146 -10.84 -8.62 -9.79
CA SER A 146 -10.10 -9.88 -9.68
C SER A 146 -8.84 -9.95 -10.55
N GLU A 147 -8.83 -9.28 -11.70
CA GLU A 147 -7.66 -9.22 -12.58
C GLU A 147 -6.60 -8.30 -11.99
N VAL A 148 -7.01 -7.10 -11.57
CA VAL A 148 -6.14 -6.11 -10.92
C VAL A 148 -5.52 -6.70 -9.66
N LEU A 149 -6.31 -7.38 -8.83
CA LEU A 149 -5.81 -8.06 -7.65
C LEU A 149 -4.84 -9.19 -7.99
N GLN A 150 -5.05 -9.95 -9.07
CA GLN A 150 -4.10 -10.99 -9.48
C GLN A 150 -2.75 -10.39 -9.90
N GLU A 151 -2.75 -9.27 -10.62
CA GLU A 151 -1.52 -8.55 -11.00
C GLU A 151 -0.81 -7.97 -9.78
N ILE A 152 -1.56 -7.36 -8.85
CA ILE A 152 -1.00 -6.89 -7.59
C ILE A 152 -0.35 -8.08 -6.89
N MET A 153 -1.05 -9.20 -6.74
CA MET A 153 -0.52 -10.42 -6.09
C MET A 153 0.63 -11.09 -6.85
N ALA A 154 0.80 -10.89 -8.15
CA ALA A 154 1.92 -11.44 -8.91
C ALA A 154 3.27 -10.80 -8.52
N ASN A 155 3.25 -9.56 -8.03
CA ASN A 155 4.41 -8.87 -7.47
C ASN A 155 4.85 -9.45 -6.12
N PHE A 156 3.95 -10.19 -5.47
CA PHE A 156 4.22 -10.90 -4.24
C PHE A 156 4.77 -12.26 -4.66
N ASP A 157 6.10 -12.42 -4.68
CA ASP A 157 6.74 -13.74 -4.76
C ASP A 157 6.49 -14.52 -3.44
N PHE A 158 5.23 -14.89 -3.26
CA PHE A 158 4.68 -15.66 -2.17
C PHE A 158 4.03 -16.89 -2.81
N LYS A 159 4.41 -18.07 -2.35
CA LYS A 159 3.54 -19.24 -2.51
C LYS A 159 2.27 -18.97 -1.70
N PRO A 160 1.07 -18.95 -2.30
CA PRO A 160 -0.16 -18.76 -1.55
C PRO A 160 -0.25 -19.84 -0.48
N CYS A 161 -0.24 -19.45 0.80
CA CYS A 161 -0.47 -20.40 1.87
C CYS A 161 -1.94 -20.87 1.79
N GLY A 162 -2.15 -22.14 1.43
CA GLY A 162 -3.47 -22.75 1.37
C GLY A 162 -3.76 -23.66 0.18
N LYS A 163 -2.93 -23.70 -0.87
CA LYS A 163 -3.12 -24.66 -1.99
C LYS A 163 -2.56 -26.06 -1.73
N GLU A 164 -1.81 -26.27 -0.65
CA GLU A 164 -1.21 -27.58 -0.30
C GLU A 164 -2.03 -28.40 0.72
N LEU A 165 -3.19 -27.91 1.17
CA LEU A 165 -4.12 -28.72 1.96
C LEU A 165 -5.39 -28.92 1.15
N GLY A 166 -5.42 -30.01 0.40
CA GLY A 166 -6.63 -30.52 -0.23
C GLY A 166 -7.67 -30.90 0.83
N LEU A 167 -8.50 -29.93 1.20
CA LEU A 167 -9.79 -30.10 1.87
C LEU A 167 -10.85 -29.38 1.04
#